data_AF-A0A7R8U9Q4-F1
#
_entry.id   AF-A0A7R8U9Q4-F1
#
_cell.length_a   1.000
_cell.length_b   1.000
_cell.length_c   1.000
_cell.angle_alpha   90.00
_cell.angle_beta   90.00
_cell.angle_gamma   90.00
#
_symmetry.space_group_name_H-M   'P 1'
#
loop_
_entity.id
_entity.type
_entity.pdbx_description
1 polymer ?
#
loop_
_entity_poly.entity_id
_entity_poly.type
_entity_poly.pdbx_seq_one_letter_code
_entity_poly.pdbx_strand_id
1 'polypeptide(L)'
;MFNKPASTLSLELPYLVKNLPCVINMFKCAVFCVIFFAAAFARPQSNDPTPIPIVAQYSNNAPDGSFNTTYETGNGIKVQNSGYIKRIHVPAHEDESGKLVEEHEEDIIVQVGSFSYTDTDGNVISLSYIADENGFQPTGDHLPKAPQPDQTESFARSVGQPQQQQFTQQPQPFSLQPQGQGQF
;
A
#
# COMPACT_ATOMS: atom_id res chain seq x y z
N MET A 1 -13.32 84.12 -86.53
CA MET A 1 -12.99 84.49 -85.13
C MET A 1 -14.21 84.17 -84.28
N PHE A 2 -14.42 82.93 -83.84
CA PHE A 2 -13.91 82.33 -82.59
C PHE A 2 -14.02 83.26 -81.37
N ASN A 3 -15.07 83.11 -80.56
CA ASN A 3 -14.91 82.61 -79.18
C ASN A 3 -16.25 82.16 -78.55
N LYS A 4 -16.19 81.12 -77.71
CA LYS A 4 -17.29 80.37 -77.07
C LYS A 4 -17.41 80.79 -75.60
N PRO A 5 -18.61 80.73 -74.95
CA PRO A 5 -18.78 81.18 -73.56
C PRO A 5 -18.36 80.13 -72.50
N ALA A 6 -18.02 80.65 -71.33
CA ALA A 6 -17.57 79.95 -70.12
C ALA A 6 -18.65 79.04 -69.49
N SER A 7 -18.23 77.90 -68.96
CA SER A 7 -19.05 77.04 -68.08
C SER A 7 -18.34 76.86 -66.74
N THR A 8 -19.04 77.29 -65.69
CA THR A 8 -18.73 77.16 -64.27
C THR A 8 -18.97 75.72 -63.78
N LEU A 9 -18.08 75.24 -62.93
CA LEU A 9 -18.03 73.87 -62.38
C LEU A 9 -18.65 73.87 -60.97
N SER A 10 -19.75 73.14 -60.78
CA SER A 10 -20.32 72.82 -59.47
C SER A 10 -19.91 71.38 -59.13
N LEU A 11 -19.06 71.17 -58.11
CA LEU A 11 -18.75 69.83 -57.61
C LEU A 11 -19.89 69.32 -56.74
N GLU A 12 -20.51 68.20 -57.14
CA GLU A 12 -21.42 67.42 -56.30
C GLU A 12 -20.63 66.52 -55.33
N LEU A 13 -21.04 66.51 -54.05
CA LEU A 13 -20.70 65.49 -53.06
C LEU A 13 -21.90 64.54 -52.89
N PRO A 14 -21.91 63.34 -53.51
CA PRO A 14 -22.78 62.27 -53.01
C PRO A 14 -22.12 60.89 -53.11
N TYR A 15 -21.10 60.61 -52.30
CA TYR A 15 -20.54 59.24 -52.19
C TYR A 15 -20.70 58.59 -50.80
N LEU A 16 -21.10 59.36 -49.78
CA LEU A 16 -21.02 58.88 -48.39
C LEU A 16 -22.31 58.23 -47.84
N VAL A 17 -23.44 58.30 -48.53
CA VAL A 17 -24.73 57.79 -47.97
C VAL A 17 -25.10 56.38 -48.47
N LYS A 18 -24.58 55.93 -49.62
CA LYS A 18 -25.05 54.69 -50.28
C LYS A 18 -24.43 53.38 -49.75
N ASN A 19 -23.32 53.45 -49.00
CA ASN A 19 -22.58 52.24 -48.57
C ASN A 19 -22.75 51.90 -47.08
N LEU A 20 -23.52 52.69 -46.33
CA LEU A 20 -23.75 52.51 -44.90
C LEU A 20 -24.30 51.13 -44.50
N PRO A 21 -25.25 50.49 -45.23
CA PRO A 21 -25.73 49.15 -44.85
C PRO A 21 -24.72 48.03 -45.16
N CYS A 22 -23.88 48.22 -46.18
CA CYS A 22 -22.83 47.27 -46.55
C CYS A 22 -21.70 47.25 -45.51
N VAL A 23 -21.26 48.42 -45.05
CA VAL A 23 -20.21 48.55 -44.02
C VAL A 23 -20.69 48.06 -42.65
N ILE A 24 -21.96 48.29 -42.29
CA ILE A 24 -22.55 47.79 -41.04
C ILE A 24 -22.72 46.26 -41.05
N ASN A 25 -23.12 45.67 -42.18
CA ASN A 25 -23.19 44.20 -42.30
C ASN A 25 -21.80 43.55 -42.34
N MET A 26 -20.82 44.20 -42.95
CA MET A 26 -19.44 43.73 -42.98
C MET A 26 -18.80 43.73 -41.58
N PHE A 27 -19.09 44.73 -40.75
CA PHE A 27 -18.65 44.76 -39.35
C PHE A 27 -19.35 43.71 -38.48
N LYS A 28 -20.64 43.42 -38.71
CA LYS A 28 -21.36 42.34 -38.01
C LYS A 28 -20.78 40.96 -38.31
N CYS A 29 -20.42 40.68 -39.58
CA CYS A 29 -19.74 39.44 -39.95
C CYS A 29 -18.35 39.34 -39.33
N ALA A 30 -17.56 40.42 -39.34
CA ALA A 30 -16.22 40.42 -38.75
C ALA A 30 -16.24 40.19 -37.23
N VAL A 31 -17.17 40.83 -36.50
CA VAL A 31 -17.32 40.64 -35.05
C VAL A 31 -17.81 39.23 -34.71
N PHE A 32 -18.73 38.66 -35.51
CA PHE A 32 -19.21 37.29 -35.31
C PHE A 32 -18.10 36.24 -35.55
N CYS A 33 -17.24 36.44 -36.56
CA CYS A 33 -16.10 35.57 -36.83
C CYS A 33 -15.04 35.59 -35.73
N VAL A 34 -14.76 36.75 -35.14
CA VAL A 34 -13.75 36.87 -34.05
C VAL A 34 -14.23 36.20 -32.76
N ILE A 35 -15.52 36.26 -32.44
CA ILE A 35 -16.10 35.59 -31.26
C ILE A 35 -16.08 34.06 -31.41
N PHE A 36 -16.34 33.54 -32.62
CA PHE A 36 -16.25 32.10 -32.90
C PHE A 36 -14.80 31.57 -32.91
N PHE A 37 -13.81 32.40 -33.29
CA PHE A 37 -12.40 32.00 -33.27
C PHE A 37 -11.79 31.98 -31.86
N ALA A 38 -12.27 32.82 -30.92
CA ALA A 38 -11.78 32.86 -29.55
C ALA A 38 -12.20 31.62 -28.71
N ALA A 39 -13.35 31.01 -29.00
CA ALA A 39 -13.82 29.80 -28.32
C ALA A 39 -13.01 28.53 -28.67
N ALA A 40 -12.25 28.55 -29.77
CA ALA A 40 -11.44 27.40 -30.19
C ALA A 40 -10.09 27.28 -29.44
N PHE A 41 -9.64 28.35 -28.78
CA PHE A 41 -8.36 28.37 -28.03
C PHE A 41 -8.51 28.17 -26.52
N ALA A 42 -9.73 28.10 -26.00
CA ALA A 42 -9.99 27.71 -24.62
C ALA A 42 -10.21 26.18 -24.51
N ARG A 43 -9.20 25.38 -24.87
CA ARG A 43 -9.20 23.97 -24.46
C ARG A 43 -8.80 23.90 -22.98
N PRO A 44 -9.57 23.22 -22.12
CA PRO A 44 -9.06 22.90 -20.79
C PRO A 44 -7.79 22.05 -20.98
N GLN A 45 -6.65 22.54 -20.47
CA GLN A 45 -5.48 21.68 -20.26
C GLN A 45 -5.85 20.72 -19.14
N SER A 46 -6.34 19.53 -19.50
CA SER A 46 -6.53 18.43 -18.57
C SER A 46 -5.14 18.03 -18.05
N ASN A 47 -4.78 18.56 -16.89
CA ASN A 47 -3.62 18.12 -16.09
C ASN A 47 -3.91 16.76 -15.43
N ASP A 48 -4.60 15.86 -16.13
CA ASP A 48 -4.92 14.55 -15.60
C ASP A 48 -3.63 13.72 -15.58
N PRO A 49 -3.22 13.20 -14.40
CA PRO A 49 -2.08 12.29 -14.36
C PRO A 49 -2.42 11.07 -15.23
N THR A 50 -1.58 10.76 -16.22
CA THR A 50 -1.78 9.56 -17.03
C THR A 50 -1.78 8.34 -16.09
N PRO A 51 -2.77 7.44 -16.19
CA PRO A 51 -2.85 6.28 -15.30
C PRO A 51 -1.63 5.38 -15.52
N ILE A 52 -1.05 4.87 -14.42
CA ILE A 52 0.07 3.96 -14.46
C ILE A 52 -0.44 2.57 -14.88
N PRO A 53 0.10 1.95 -15.95
CA PRO A 53 -0.41 0.68 -16.46
C PRO A 53 0.05 -0.51 -15.61
N ILE A 54 -0.66 -1.63 -15.71
CA ILE A 54 -0.17 -2.95 -15.27
C ILE A 54 0.59 -3.57 -16.45
N VAL A 55 1.86 -3.91 -16.26
CA VAL A 55 2.73 -4.45 -17.32
C VAL A 55 2.73 -5.98 -17.32
N ALA A 56 2.51 -6.61 -16.17
CA ALA A 56 2.36 -8.05 -16.06
C ALA A 56 1.37 -8.38 -14.94
N GLN A 57 0.58 -9.42 -15.16
CA GLN A 57 -0.35 -9.95 -14.16
C GLN A 57 -0.47 -11.46 -14.35
N TYR A 58 -0.41 -12.20 -13.25
CA TYR A 58 -0.68 -13.62 -13.18
C TYR A 58 -1.57 -13.87 -11.98
N SER A 59 -2.60 -14.69 -12.15
CA SER A 59 -3.47 -15.12 -11.07
C SER A 59 -3.91 -16.55 -11.35
N ASN A 60 -3.75 -17.41 -10.36
CA ASN A 60 -4.13 -18.81 -10.41
C ASN A 60 -4.77 -19.17 -9.08
N ASN A 61 -5.98 -19.74 -9.16
CA ASN A 61 -6.74 -20.21 -8.01
C ASN A 61 -6.97 -21.71 -8.21
N ALA A 62 -6.49 -22.50 -7.26
CA ALA A 62 -6.65 -23.94 -7.29
C ALA A 62 -7.95 -24.37 -6.60
N PRO A 63 -8.53 -25.54 -6.96
CA PRO A 63 -9.77 -26.03 -6.35
C PRO A 63 -9.68 -26.35 -4.85
N ASP A 64 -8.46 -26.54 -4.33
CA ASP A 64 -8.17 -26.80 -2.91
C ASP A 64 -8.17 -25.52 -2.05
N GLY A 65 -8.46 -24.36 -2.65
CA GLY A 65 -8.46 -23.06 -1.98
C GLY A 65 -7.09 -22.38 -1.94
N SER A 66 -6.03 -23.03 -2.46
CA SER A 66 -4.75 -22.37 -2.65
C SER A 66 -4.78 -21.39 -3.83
N PHE A 67 -3.99 -20.33 -3.75
CA PHE A 67 -3.91 -19.33 -4.81
C PHE A 67 -2.50 -18.78 -4.94
N ASN A 68 -2.20 -18.24 -6.12
CA ASN A 68 -0.99 -17.50 -6.42
C ASN A 68 -1.35 -16.31 -7.31
N THR A 69 -0.99 -15.10 -6.88
CA THR A 69 -1.20 -13.87 -7.63
C THR A 69 0.08 -13.06 -7.67
N THR A 70 0.45 -12.59 -8.86
CA THR A 70 1.55 -11.66 -9.07
C THR A 70 1.13 -10.53 -9.98
N TYR A 71 1.59 -9.32 -9.74
CA TYR A 71 1.43 -8.23 -10.69
C TYR A 71 2.61 -7.26 -10.64
N GLU A 72 2.84 -6.60 -11.78
CA GLU A 72 3.85 -5.57 -11.95
C GLU A 72 3.24 -4.35 -12.62
N THR A 73 3.55 -3.16 -12.13
CA THR A 73 3.09 -1.89 -12.69
C THR A 73 4.18 -1.21 -13.52
N GLY A 74 3.79 -0.30 -14.41
CA GLY A 74 4.72 0.43 -15.28
C GLY A 74 5.69 1.35 -14.54
N ASN A 75 5.41 1.69 -13.26
CA ASN A 75 6.33 2.43 -12.40
C ASN A 75 7.19 1.52 -11.50
N GLY A 76 7.26 0.21 -11.78
CA GLY A 76 8.17 -0.71 -11.10
C GLY A 76 7.68 -1.26 -9.76
N ILE A 77 6.40 -1.09 -9.42
CA ILE A 77 5.81 -1.77 -8.25
C ILE A 77 5.61 -3.23 -8.63
N LYS A 78 6.16 -4.15 -7.82
CA LYS A 78 6.00 -5.59 -7.99
C LYS A 78 5.37 -6.17 -6.74
N VAL A 79 4.36 -7.00 -6.93
CA VAL A 79 3.66 -7.68 -5.85
C VAL A 79 3.52 -9.14 -6.22
N GLN A 80 3.80 -10.00 -5.25
CA GLN A 80 3.50 -11.42 -5.33
C GLN A 80 2.90 -11.87 -4.01
N ASN A 81 1.88 -12.72 -4.09
CA ASN A 81 1.33 -13.40 -2.94
C ASN A 81 0.89 -14.81 -3.34
N SER A 82 0.94 -15.71 -2.37
CA SER A 82 0.37 -17.03 -2.48
C SER A 82 -0.20 -17.44 -1.15
N GLY A 83 -1.28 -18.20 -1.15
CA GLY A 83 -1.89 -18.68 0.07
C GLY A 83 -2.42 -20.09 -0.08
N TYR A 84 -2.68 -20.73 1.05
CA TYR A 84 -3.27 -22.06 1.17
C TYR A 84 -4.06 -22.17 2.47
N ILE A 85 -4.99 -23.12 2.52
CA ILE A 85 -5.78 -23.40 3.72
C ILE A 85 -5.01 -24.36 4.62
N LYS A 86 -4.89 -24.01 5.91
CA LYS A 86 -4.27 -24.81 6.96
C LYS A 86 -5.28 -25.08 8.07
N ARG A 87 -5.41 -26.35 8.44
CA ARG A 87 -6.15 -26.78 9.63
C ARG A 87 -5.30 -26.50 10.87
N ILE A 88 -5.83 -25.73 11.82
CA ILE A 88 -5.21 -25.49 13.13
C ILE A 88 -6.07 -26.08 14.23
N HIS A 89 -5.42 -26.41 15.35
CA HIS A 89 -6.09 -26.80 16.58
C HIS A 89 -6.18 -25.58 17.50
N VAL A 90 -7.40 -25.20 17.87
CA VAL A 90 -7.68 -24.09 18.77
C VAL A 90 -7.90 -24.65 20.18
N PRO A 91 -7.08 -24.29 21.17
CA PRO A 91 -7.26 -24.75 22.54
C PRO A 91 -8.52 -24.12 23.15
N ALA A 92 -9.05 -24.78 24.18
CA ALA A 92 -10.18 -24.26 24.93
C ALA A 92 -9.85 -22.87 25.50
N HIS A 93 -10.75 -21.90 25.28
CA HIS A 93 -10.61 -20.53 25.74
C HIS A 93 -11.95 -19.97 26.18
N GLU A 94 -11.92 -18.90 26.99
CA GLU A 94 -13.13 -18.17 27.37
C GLU A 94 -13.34 -17.03 26.38
N ASP A 95 -14.55 -16.94 25.81
CA ASP A 95 -14.89 -15.85 24.89
C ASP A 95 -15.09 -14.51 25.63
N GLU A 96 -15.26 -13.42 24.88
CA GLU A 96 -15.48 -12.08 25.45
C GLU A 96 -16.72 -11.98 26.37
N SER A 97 -17.65 -12.94 26.30
CA SER A 97 -18.87 -13.00 27.10
C SER A 97 -18.72 -13.86 28.36
N GLY A 98 -17.55 -14.45 28.59
CA GLY A 98 -17.29 -15.34 29.73
C GLY A 98 -17.73 -16.79 29.51
N LYS A 99 -18.07 -17.16 28.27
CA LYS A 99 -18.48 -18.53 27.93
C LYS A 99 -17.25 -19.33 27.53
N LEU A 100 -17.15 -20.54 28.09
CA LEU A 100 -16.12 -21.50 27.70
C LEU A 100 -16.39 -22.01 26.27
N VAL A 101 -15.40 -21.81 25.41
CA VAL A 101 -15.27 -22.41 24.09
C VAL A 101 -14.35 -23.61 24.25
N GLU A 102 -14.86 -24.80 23.94
CA GLU A 102 -14.08 -26.04 24.00
C GLU A 102 -13.01 -26.10 22.89
N GLU A 103 -12.08 -27.04 23.02
CA GLU A 103 -11.08 -27.30 21.98
C GLU A 103 -11.76 -27.73 20.67
N HIS A 104 -11.30 -27.18 19.54
CA HIS A 104 -11.85 -27.50 18.23
C HIS A 104 -10.81 -27.26 17.13
N GLU A 105 -11.11 -27.74 15.92
CA GLU A 105 -10.30 -27.46 14.73
C GLU A 105 -10.91 -26.31 13.93
N GLU A 106 -10.06 -25.44 13.42
CA GLU A 106 -10.45 -24.37 12.50
C GLU A 106 -9.59 -24.40 11.25
N ASP A 107 -10.19 -24.08 10.10
CA ASP A 107 -9.46 -23.87 8.86
C ASP A 107 -9.11 -22.38 8.71
N ILE A 108 -7.83 -22.05 8.69
CA ILE A 108 -7.32 -20.70 8.46
C ILE A 108 -6.65 -20.60 7.09
N ILE A 109 -6.51 -19.37 6.58
CA ILE A 109 -5.73 -19.11 5.37
C ILE A 109 -4.33 -18.67 5.81
N VAL A 110 -3.30 -19.40 5.37
CA VAL A 110 -1.91 -18.96 5.46
C VAL A 110 -1.54 -18.25 4.17
N GLN A 111 -1.03 -17.04 4.26
CA GLN A 111 -0.63 -16.23 3.11
C GLN A 111 0.83 -15.78 3.26
N VAL A 112 1.60 -15.96 2.19
CA VAL A 112 2.96 -15.44 2.08
C VAL A 112 3.05 -14.53 0.88
N GLY A 113 3.86 -13.49 0.97
CA GLY A 113 4.01 -12.59 -0.16
C GLY A 113 5.17 -11.63 -0.03
N SER A 114 5.40 -10.88 -1.10
CA SER A 114 6.34 -9.78 -1.11
C SER A 114 5.83 -8.62 -1.95
N PHE A 115 6.28 -7.44 -1.58
CA PHE A 115 5.97 -6.15 -2.19
C PHE A 115 7.29 -5.41 -2.39
N SER A 116 7.51 -4.83 -3.56
CA SER A 116 8.65 -3.96 -3.81
C SER A 116 8.27 -2.75 -4.65
N TYR A 117 8.92 -1.62 -4.39
CA TYR A 117 8.78 -0.40 -5.18
C TYR A 117 10.11 0.34 -5.26
N THR A 118 10.26 1.18 -6.28
CA THR A 118 11.40 2.08 -6.42
C THR A 118 11.05 3.42 -5.77
N ASP A 119 11.91 3.90 -4.86
CA ASP A 119 11.77 5.22 -4.25
C ASP A 119 12.16 6.36 -5.22
N THR A 120 12.04 7.61 -4.77
CA THR A 120 12.41 8.79 -5.58
C THR A 120 13.90 8.91 -5.86
N ASP A 121 14.74 8.21 -5.09
CA ASP A 121 16.19 8.21 -5.19
C ASP A 121 16.71 7.05 -6.05
N GLY A 122 15.82 6.16 -6.51
CA GLY A 122 16.13 4.98 -7.33
C GLY A 122 16.44 3.72 -6.53
N ASN A 123 16.33 3.73 -5.20
CA ASN A 123 16.52 2.55 -4.38
C ASN A 123 15.28 1.65 -4.43
N VAL A 124 15.49 0.34 -4.49
CA VAL A 124 14.40 -0.64 -4.44
C VAL A 124 14.11 -0.97 -2.97
N ILE A 125 12.95 -0.53 -2.49
CA ILE A 125 12.46 -0.90 -1.17
C ILE A 125 11.62 -2.17 -1.30
N SER A 126 11.95 -3.18 -0.50
CA SER A 126 11.27 -4.47 -0.50
C SER A 126 10.72 -4.82 0.89
N LEU A 127 9.60 -5.53 0.87
CA LEU A 127 8.89 -6.07 2.02
C LEU A 127 8.51 -7.51 1.71
N SER A 128 8.77 -8.43 2.64
CA SER A 128 8.22 -9.79 2.62
C SER A 128 7.35 -9.99 3.85
N TYR A 129 6.36 -10.87 3.78
CA TYR A 129 5.50 -11.15 4.93
C TYR A 129 4.99 -12.58 4.94
N ILE A 130 4.63 -13.02 6.13
CA ILE A 130 3.86 -14.24 6.41
C ILE A 130 2.64 -13.80 7.23
N ALA A 131 1.46 -14.27 6.86
CA ALA A 131 0.22 -14.11 7.60
C ALA A 131 -0.34 -15.50 7.90
N ASP A 132 -0.37 -15.85 9.18
CA ASP A 132 -0.78 -17.17 9.69
C ASP A 132 -1.52 -17.02 11.03
N GLU A 133 -1.65 -18.11 11.80
CA GLU A 133 -2.26 -18.08 13.14
C GLU A 133 -1.59 -17.09 14.12
N ASN A 134 -0.34 -16.71 13.88
CA ASN A 134 0.40 -15.76 14.69
C ASN A 134 0.25 -14.31 14.19
N GLY A 135 -0.62 -14.08 13.21
CA GLY A 135 -0.92 -12.76 12.64
C GLY A 135 0.03 -12.37 11.51
N PHE A 136 0.08 -11.07 11.21
CA PHE A 136 0.88 -10.53 10.12
C PHE A 136 2.32 -10.24 10.58
N GLN A 137 3.28 -10.90 9.95
CA GLN A 137 4.71 -10.87 10.30
C GLN A 137 5.52 -10.29 9.12
N PRO A 138 5.67 -8.95 9.04
CA PRO A 138 6.44 -8.31 7.97
C PRO A 138 7.94 -8.31 8.25
N THR A 139 8.73 -8.46 7.19
CA THR A 139 10.20 -8.37 7.19
C THR A 139 10.65 -7.44 6.06
N GLY A 140 11.47 -6.44 6.40
CA GLY A 140 12.05 -5.52 5.43
C GLY A 140 13.00 -4.54 6.12
N ASP A 141 14.05 -4.12 5.41
CA ASP A 141 15.12 -3.27 5.97
C ASP A 141 14.65 -1.89 6.42
N HIS A 142 13.54 -1.42 5.85
CA HIS A 142 12.92 -0.14 6.17
C HIS A 142 11.98 -0.20 7.39
N LEU A 143 11.73 -1.39 7.94
CA LEU A 143 10.83 -1.54 9.08
C LEU A 143 11.53 -1.13 10.38
N PRO A 144 10.81 -0.56 11.34
CA PRO A 144 11.33 -0.34 12.69
C PRO A 144 11.79 -1.67 13.30
N LYS A 145 13.05 -1.75 13.70
CA LYS A 145 13.56 -2.91 14.43
C LYS A 145 13.14 -2.77 15.89
N ALA A 146 12.41 -3.77 16.41
CA ALA A 146 12.05 -3.80 17.82
C ALA A 146 13.33 -3.69 18.69
N PRO A 147 13.31 -2.94 19.80
CA PRO A 147 14.44 -2.91 20.73
C PRO A 147 14.71 -4.34 21.22
N GLN A 148 15.96 -4.81 21.10
CA GLN A 148 16.33 -6.11 21.64
C GLN A 148 16.09 -6.10 23.15
N PRO A 149 15.40 -7.11 23.73
CA PRO A 149 15.28 -7.22 25.17
C PRO A 149 16.69 -7.32 25.76
N ASP A 150 17.02 -6.35 26.61
CA ASP A 150 18.32 -6.25 27.25
C ASP A 150 18.53 -7.52 28.09
N GLN A 151 19.51 -8.34 27.70
CA GLN A 151 19.79 -9.65 28.32
C GLN A 151 20.36 -9.52 29.75
N THR A 152 20.42 -8.31 30.29
CA THR A 152 21.11 -7.96 31.53
C THR A 152 20.44 -8.57 32.78
N GLU A 153 19.16 -8.93 32.72
CA GLU A 153 18.43 -9.45 33.88
C GLU A 153 18.62 -10.96 34.14
N SER A 154 19.09 -11.74 33.16
CA SER A 154 19.31 -13.19 33.35
C SER A 154 20.59 -13.51 34.14
N PHE A 155 21.59 -12.63 34.09
CA PHE A 155 22.83 -12.81 34.85
C PHE A 155 22.67 -12.48 36.33
N ALA A 156 21.83 -11.50 36.69
CA ALA A 156 21.63 -11.08 38.08
C ALA A 156 20.91 -12.14 38.93
N ARG A 157 20.07 -12.99 38.32
CA ARG A 157 19.35 -14.04 39.06
C ARG A 157 20.22 -15.26 39.37
N SER A 158 21.31 -15.47 38.65
CA SER A 158 22.24 -16.60 38.93
C SER A 158 23.27 -16.32 40.02
N VAL A 159 23.52 -15.04 40.36
CA VAL A 159 24.58 -14.64 41.31
C VAL A 159 24.05 -14.38 42.74
N GLY A 160 22.72 -14.44 42.95
CA GLY A 160 22.07 -13.96 44.18
C GLY A 160 21.47 -15.00 45.13
N GLN A 161 21.63 -16.31 44.94
CA GLN A 161 21.15 -17.30 45.91
C GLN A 161 22.27 -17.74 46.87
N PRO A 162 22.32 -17.24 48.13
CA PRO A 162 23.06 -17.93 49.16
C PRO A 162 22.39 -19.30 49.37
N GLN A 163 23.16 -20.37 49.20
CA GLN A 163 22.75 -21.71 49.58
C GLN A 163 22.45 -21.74 51.08
N GLN A 164 21.18 -21.65 51.48
CA GLN A 164 20.77 -22.07 52.82
C GLN A 164 20.87 -23.60 52.86
N GLN A 165 22.01 -24.08 53.35
CA GLN A 165 22.20 -25.47 53.78
C GLN A 165 21.22 -25.74 54.92
N GLN A 166 20.10 -26.41 54.63
CA GLN A 166 19.20 -26.90 55.65
C GLN A 166 19.67 -28.28 56.11
N PHE A 167 20.58 -28.27 57.08
CA PHE A 167 20.91 -29.44 57.89
C PHE A 167 19.95 -29.55 59.08
N THR A 168 19.68 -30.81 59.49
CA THR A 168 18.88 -31.33 60.63
C THR A 168 17.40 -31.63 60.34
N GLN A 169 16.83 -32.83 60.58
CA GLN A 169 17.27 -34.09 61.20
C GLN A 169 16.37 -35.24 60.69
N GLN A 170 16.95 -36.38 60.32
CA GLN A 170 16.22 -37.62 59.98
C GLN A 170 16.31 -38.58 61.20
N PRO A 171 15.21 -39.16 61.71
CA PRO A 171 15.29 -40.10 62.82
C PRO A 171 16.07 -41.36 62.40
N GLN A 172 17.10 -41.71 63.19
CA GLN A 172 17.90 -42.92 63.01
C GLN A 172 17.01 -44.16 63.21
N PRO A 173 17.03 -45.17 62.30
CA PRO A 173 16.52 -46.48 62.66
C PRO A 173 17.51 -47.13 63.64
N PHE A 174 16.98 -47.55 64.79
CA PHE A 174 17.72 -48.28 65.82
C PHE A 174 18.30 -49.57 65.21
N SER A 175 19.63 -49.69 65.20
CA SER A 175 20.35 -50.87 64.79
C SER A 175 20.42 -51.89 65.93
N LEU A 176 19.86 -53.08 65.71
CA LEU A 176 20.24 -54.28 66.46
C LEU A 176 21.21 -55.10 65.61
N GLN A 177 22.47 -55.17 66.06
CA GLN A 177 23.49 -56.14 65.65
C GLN A 177 23.64 -57.19 66.77
N PRO A 178 24.47 -58.24 66.63
CA PRO A 178 24.69 -59.16 65.49
C PRO A 178 24.87 -60.63 65.95
N GLN A 179 24.49 -61.65 65.17
CA GLN A 179 25.08 -63.01 65.18
C GLN A 179 24.73 -63.65 63.81
N GLY A 180 25.56 -64.31 63.01
CA GLY A 180 26.93 -64.78 63.09
C GLY A 180 27.12 -65.83 61.97
N GLN A 181 28.34 -65.90 61.41
CA GLN A 181 29.01 -67.09 60.84
C GLN A 181 28.51 -67.79 59.55
N GLY A 182 29.49 -68.13 58.70
CA GLY A 182 29.51 -69.32 57.82
C GLY A 182 29.39 -68.99 56.33
N GLN A 183 30.48 -68.76 55.60
CA GLN A 183 31.39 -69.74 54.94
C GLN A 183 30.81 -70.46 53.70
N PHE A 184 31.67 -70.44 52.66
CA PHE A 184 31.69 -71.15 51.37
C PHE A 184 30.91 -70.54 50.20
#